data_AF-Q8DSG8-F1
#
_entry.id   AF-Q8DSG8-F1
#
_cell.length_a   1.000
_cell.length_b   1.000
_cell.length_c   1.000
_cell.angle_alpha   90.00
_cell.angle_beta   90.00
_cell.angle_gamma   90.00
#
_symmetry.space_group_name_H-M   'P 1'
#
loop_
_entity.id
_entity.type
_entity.pdbx_description
1 polymer ?
#
loop_
_entity_poly.entity_id
_entity_poly.type
_entity_poly.pdbx_seq_one_letter_code
_entity_poly.pdbx_strand_id
1 'polypeptide(L)' 'MSLVHHIIQDGDTESFIRSYLYSGVVINGQRHKTLAGTPQRGNLSPLLSNIMINELDKELENRDLHFV' A
#
# COMPACT_ATOMS: atom_id res chain seq x y z
N MET A 1 4.04 -8.92 1.95
CA MET A 1 2.69 -8.34 1.82
C MET A 1 1.75 -9.46 1.44
N SER A 2 1.06 -10.09 2.40
CA SER A 2 0.14 -11.19 2.08
C SER A 2 -1.03 -10.67 1.26
N LEU A 3 -1.55 -9.50 1.59
CA LEU A 3 -2.79 -9.00 1.00
C LEU A 3 -2.73 -8.73 -0.50
N VAL A 4 -1.69 -8.02 -0.94
CA VAL A 4 -1.44 -7.75 -2.37
C VAL A 4 -1.26 -9.06 -3.14
N HIS A 5 -0.60 -10.05 -2.52
CA HIS A 5 -0.40 -11.37 -3.11
C HIS A 5 -1.72 -12.11 -3.36
N HIS A 6 -2.71 -11.99 -2.47
CA HIS A 6 -4.01 -12.66 -2.64
C HIS A 6 -4.80 -12.10 -3.84
N ILE A 7 -4.54 -10.85 -4.24
CA ILE A 7 -5.24 -10.16 -5.33
C ILE A 7 -4.50 -10.30 -6.67
N ILE A 8 -3.19 -10.04 -6.68
CA ILE A 8 -2.42 -9.91 -7.93
C ILE A 8 -1.83 -11.25 -8.38
N GLN A 9 -1.35 -12.09 -7.45
CA GLN A 9 -0.76 -13.40 -7.73
C GLN A 9 0.36 -13.39 -8.80
N ASP A 10 1.09 -12.27 -8.90
CA ASP A 10 2.20 -12.08 -9.84
C ASP A 10 3.43 -11.54 -9.10
N GLY A 11 4.51 -12.32 -9.11
CA GLY A 11 5.71 -12.03 -8.32
C GLY A 11 6.48 -10.79 -8.78
N ASP A 12 6.43 -10.48 -10.08
CA ASP A 12 7.11 -9.32 -10.65
C ASP A 12 6.39 -8.02 -10.28
N THR A 13 5.06 -8.00 -10.42
CA THR A 13 4.21 -6.88 -10.02
C THR A 13 4.29 -6.64 -8.51
N GLU A 14 4.30 -7.69 -7.69
CA GLU A 14 4.49 -7.58 -6.25
C GLU A 14 5.85 -7.00 -5.87
N SER A 15 6.92 -7.46 -6.54
CA SER A 15 8.27 -6.95 -6.34
C SER A 15 8.38 -5.48 -6.74
N PHE A 16 7.71 -5.08 -7.81
CA PHE A 16 7.63 -3.70 -8.26
C PHE A 16 6.90 -2.81 -7.24
N ILE A 17 5.72 -3.22 -6.77
CA ILE A 17 4.95 -2.52 -5.73
C ILE A 17 5.77 -2.37 -4.45
N ARG A 18 6.46 -3.45 -4.04
CA ARG A 18 7.36 -3.45 -2.89
C ARG A 18 8.49 -2.44 -3.10
N SER A 19 9.17 -2.46 -4.24
CA SER A 19 10.24 -1.52 -4.54
C SER A 19 9.76 -0.06 -4.49
N TYR A 20 8.52 0.20 -4.91
CA TYR A 20 7.89 1.51 -4.86
C TYR A 20 7.64 1.99 -3.43
N LEU A 21 7.13 1.10 -2.56
CA LEU A 21 6.93 1.37 -1.13
C LEU A 21 8.24 1.70 -0.42
N TYR A 22 9.33 1.00 -0.76
CA TYR A 22 10.64 1.19 -0.13
C TYR A 22 11.57 2.19 -0.84
N SER A 23 11.11 2.86 -1.91
CA SER A 23 11.96 3.66 -2.80
C SER A 23 12.63 4.87 -2.14
N GLY A 24 12.27 5.20 -0.89
CA GLY A 24 12.82 6.34 -0.17
C GLY A 24 12.17 7.66 -0.61
N VAL A 25 12.45 8.72 0.13
CA VAL A 25 12.09 10.09 -0.27
C VAL A 25 13.36 10.91 -0.47
N VAL A 26 13.36 11.77 -1.49
CA VAL A 26 14.43 12.76 -1.66
C VAL A 26 14.02 14.03 -0.92
N ILE A 27 14.79 14.41 0.10
CA ILE A 27 14.62 15.64 0.86
C ILE A 27 15.91 16.45 0.67
N ASN A 28 15.79 17.68 0.15
CA ASN A 28 16.93 18.57 -0.09
C ASN A 28 18.09 17.92 -0.87
N GLY A 29 17.77 17.10 -1.89
CA GLY A 29 18.76 16.43 -2.72
C GLY A 29 19.40 15.18 -2.12
N GLN A 30 19.07 14.81 -0.88
CA GLN A 30 19.55 13.58 -0.24
C GLN A 30 18.45 12.52 -0.20
N ARG A 31 18.81 11.25 -0.46
CA ARG A 31 17.89 10.11 -0.32
C ARG A 31 17.77 9.73 1.15
N HIS A 32 16.56 9.79 1.67
CA HIS A 32 16.20 9.28 2.98
C HIS A 32 15.40 7.99 2.83
N LYS A 33 15.67 7.00 3.68
CA LYS A 33 14.86 5.77 3.74
C LYS A 33 13.46 6.12 4.23
N THR A 34 12.44 5.63 3.54
CA THR A 34 11.06 5.73 4.00
C THR A 34 10.82 4.60 5.01
N LEU A 35 10.65 4.95 6.28
CA LEU A 35 10.38 3.98 7.35
C LEU A 35 8.90 3.53 7.36
N ALA A 36 7.99 4.38 6.89
CA ALA A 36 6.57 4.08 6.74
C ALA A 36 5.95 4.93 5.60
N GLY A 37 5.04 4.35 4.82
CA GLY A 37 4.33 5.02 3.72
C GLY A 37 5.04 4.94 2.36
N THR A 38 4.40 5.49 1.33
CA THR A 38 4.96 5.66 -0.02
C THR A 38 5.49 7.08 -0.21
N PRO A 39 6.41 7.32 -1.16
CA PRO A 39 6.69 8.68 -1.62
C PRO A 39 5.38 9.37 -2.06
N GLN A 40 5.09 10.53 -1.47
CA GLN A 40 3.76 11.17 -1.45
C GLN A 40 3.31 11.81 -2.79
N ARG A 41 3.74 11.25 -3.92
CA ARG A 41 3.48 11.79 -5.27
C ARG A 41 3.24 10.72 -6.35
N GLY A 42 3.16 9.44 -5.96
CA GLY A 42 2.91 8.35 -6.89
C GLY A 42 1.43 7.97 -6.95
N ASN A 43 0.88 7.77 -8.15
CA ASN A 43 -0.48 7.26 -8.39
C ASN A 43 -0.74 5.87 -7.79
N LEU A 44 0.29 5.23 -7.25
CA LEU A 44 0.23 3.94 -6.59
C LEU A 44 -0.29 4.05 -5.14
N SER A 45 -0.11 5.19 -4.47
CA SER A 45 -0.52 5.34 -3.06
C SER A 45 -2.04 5.26 -2.84
N PRO A 46 -2.91 5.83 -3.71
CA PRO A 46 -4.36 5.70 -3.57
C PRO A 46 -4.82 4.25 -3.77
N LEU A 47 -4.25 3.55 -4.76
CA LEU A 47 -4.62 2.16 -5.06
C LEU A 47 -4.24 1.20 -3.92
N LEU A 48 -3.03 1.34 -3.38
CA LEU A 48 -2.57 0.50 -2.26
C LEU A 48 -3.33 0.81 -0.97
N SER A 49 -3.72 2.08 -0.75
CA SER A 49 -4.56 2.46 0.38
C SER A 49 -5.94 1.82 0.27
N ASN A 50 -6.55 1.83 -0.92
CA ASN A 50 -7.85 1.18 -1.14
C ASN A 50 -7.79 -0.34 -0.93
N ILE A 51 -6.71 -1.00 -1.34
CA ILE A 51 -6.53 -2.45 -1.08
C ILE A 51 -6.50 -2.72 0.43
N MET A 52 -5.82 -1.89 1.21
CA MET A 52 -5.77 -2.04 2.67
C MET A 52 -7.14 -1.72 3.32
N ILE A 53 -7.80 -0.65 2.88
CA ILE A 53 -9.09 -0.21 3.41
C ILE A 53 -10.18 -1.25 3.12
N ASN A 54 -10.15 -1.90 1.96
CA ASN A 54 -11.09 -2.96 1.61
C ASN A 54 -11.10 -4.13 2.61
N GLU A 55 -9.98 -4.44 3.25
CA GLU A 55 -9.96 -5.48 4.30
C GLU A 55 -10.48 -4.98 5.63
N LEU A 56 -10.31 -3.69 5.92
CA LEU A 56 -10.97 -3.06 7.05
C LEU A 56 -12.50 -3.09 6.85
N ASP A 57 -12.99 -2.79 5.64
CA ASP A 57 -14.41 -2.84 5.31
C ASP A 57 -14.98 -4.26 5.53
N LYS A 58 -14.30 -5.30 5.05
CA LYS A 58 -14.68 -6.71 5.30
C LYS A 58 -14.71 -7.07 6.78
N GLU A 59 -13.74 -6.59 7.56
CA GLU A 59 -13.70 -6.82 9.00
C GLU A 59 -14.84 -6.09 9.75
N LEU A 60 -15.24 -4.91 9.27
CA LEU A 60 -16.37 -4.16 9.83
C LEU A 60 -17.70 -4.83 9.47
N GLU A 61 -17.87 -5.28 8.22
CA GLU A 61 -19.03 -6.07 7.78
C GLU A 61 -19.17 -7.37 8.58
N ASN A 62 -18.09 -8.12 8.80
CA ASN A 62 -18.10 -9.33 9.62
C ASN A 62 -18.52 -9.10 11.07
N ARG A 63 -18.37 -7.87 11.57
CA ARG A 63 -18.75 -7.47 12.93
C ARG A 63 -20.12 -6.80 12.99
N ASP A 64 -20.84 -6.73 11.86
CA ASP A 64 -22.14 -6.07 11.71
C ASP A 64 -22.09 -4.57 12.11
N LEU A 65 -20.92 -3.95 11.94
CA LEU A 65 -20.68 -2.55 12.27
C LEU A 65 -21.02 -1.67 11.06
N HIS A 66 -21.84 -0.65 11.29
CA HIS A 66 -22.15 0.35 10.28
C HIS A 66 -21.02 1.37 10.18
N PHE A 67 -20.52 1.61 8.98
CA PHE A 67 -19.54 2.64 8.64
C PHE A 67 -20.04 3.49 7.47
N VAL A 68 -19.50 4.72 7.33
CA VAL A 68 -19.95 5.77 6.38
C VAL A 68 -18.96 5.91 5.24
#